data_AF-A0A2M8R8E0-F1
#
_entry.id   AF-A0A2M8R8E0-F1
#
_cell.length_a   1.000
_cell.length_b   1.000
_cell.length_c   1.000
_cell.angle_alpha   90.00
_cell.angle_beta   90.00
_cell.angle_gamma   90.00
#
_symmetry.space_group_name_H-M   'P 1'
#
loop_
_entity.id
_entity.type
_entity.pdbx_description
1 polymer ?
#
loop_
_entity_poly.entity_id
_entity_poly.type
_entity_poly.pdbx_seq_one_letter_code
_entity_poly.pdbx_strand_id
1 'polypeptide(L)'
;MDLTAETATVPAHRGSPLEVLRIFLKLGLTCFGGPIAHIGYFRDEFVVRRKWIDEHAYADLVGLCQFLPGPASSQVGFSIGLMRAGYLGALAAWTGFTLPSAAALVLFAYGAGALTGPVGAGLLHGLKLTAVAIVAQAVWGMARNLCPDRERASIAVVAALIILFSTASIAQIGAIVLGGLAGLWLCRSEAAAPSGHVEIPVSRTVGLITLGMFFILLVGLPALRGLTGSSGVALFDAFYRSGALVFGGGHVVLPLLREAFVAPGWLSDDAFLAGYGAAQAVPGPLFTFAAYLGTVVTPDPHGLAGAVLGLAGIFLPGILILLGALPFWDSFRKRAGAQAMMRGVNAAVVGVLGAALYDPVWTTTVHAPRDFGIALAGFVLLVAWRAPPLLVVAFSAVAGVATTLI
;
A
#
# COMPACT_ATOMS: atom_id res chain seq x y z
N MET A 1 -21.92 -35.55 40.75
CA MET A 1 -22.02 -36.07 39.37
C MET A 1 -21.67 -34.91 38.47
N ASP A 2 -20.40 -34.87 38.09
CA ASP A 2 -19.76 -33.74 37.40
C ASP A 2 -20.34 -33.52 36.00
N LEU A 3 -20.78 -32.30 35.75
CA LEU A 3 -21.00 -31.78 34.39
C LEU A 3 -19.72 -31.09 33.97
N THR A 4 -18.82 -31.86 33.34
CA THR A 4 -17.60 -31.34 32.74
C THR A 4 -17.96 -30.34 31.65
N ALA A 5 -17.48 -29.11 31.83
CA ALA A 5 -17.46 -28.07 30.82
C ALA A 5 -16.79 -28.61 29.54
N GLU A 6 -17.55 -28.63 28.45
CA GLU A 6 -17.06 -28.95 27.13
C GLU A 6 -16.15 -27.79 26.68
N THR A 7 -14.85 -27.97 26.91
CA THR A 7 -13.81 -27.04 26.48
C THR A 7 -13.87 -26.95 24.94
N ALA A 8 -14.45 -25.87 24.41
CA ALA A 8 -14.49 -25.60 22.99
C ALA A 8 -13.05 -25.63 22.43
N THR A 9 -12.74 -26.68 21.67
CA THR A 9 -11.43 -26.88 21.06
C THR A 9 -11.26 -25.87 19.94
N VAL A 10 -10.22 -25.03 20.05
CA VAL A 10 -9.78 -24.13 18.98
C VAL A 10 -9.55 -24.96 17.70
N PRO A 11 -10.07 -24.57 16.53
CA PRO A 11 -9.92 -25.38 15.33
C PRO A 11 -8.44 -25.57 15.01
N ALA A 12 -8.03 -26.83 14.84
CA ALA A 12 -6.66 -27.20 14.49
C ALA A 12 -6.23 -26.49 13.19
N HIS A 13 -5.08 -25.81 13.22
CA HIS A 13 -4.48 -25.19 12.04
C HIS A 13 -4.34 -26.24 10.91
N ARG A 14 -5.01 -26.00 9.78
CA ARG A 14 -5.14 -26.99 8.69
C ARG A 14 -3.93 -27.05 7.75
N GLY A 15 -2.91 -26.22 7.94
CA GLY A 15 -1.71 -26.17 7.08
C GLY A 15 -0.42 -25.83 7.84
N SER A 16 0.70 -25.86 7.13
CA SER A 16 2.02 -25.55 7.70
C SER A 16 2.54 -24.18 7.24
N PRO A 17 3.35 -23.46 8.04
CA PRO A 17 3.97 -22.21 7.62
C PRO A 17 4.82 -22.35 6.35
N LEU A 18 5.46 -23.51 6.15
CA LEU A 18 6.27 -23.78 4.96
C LEU A 18 5.41 -23.93 3.69
N GLU A 19 4.22 -24.52 3.79
CA GLU A 19 3.23 -24.55 2.70
C GLU A 19 2.88 -23.11 2.29
N VAL A 20 2.54 -22.27 3.27
CA VAL A 20 2.21 -20.86 3.06
C VAL A 20 3.38 -20.11 2.41
N LEU A 21 4.60 -20.27 2.94
CA LEU A 21 5.80 -19.61 2.43
C LEU A 21 6.03 -19.94 0.94
N ARG A 22 5.96 -21.21 0.56
CA ARG A 22 6.21 -21.63 -0.84
C ARG A 22 5.20 -21.03 -1.81
N ILE A 23 3.93 -20.95 -1.41
CA ILE A 23 2.86 -20.39 -2.25
C ILE A 23 3.05 -18.88 -2.38
N PHE A 24 3.25 -18.18 -1.26
CA PHE A 24 3.44 -16.73 -1.29
C PHE A 24 4.78 -16.34 -1.94
N LEU A 25 5.81 -17.18 -1.87
CA LEU A 25 7.07 -16.98 -2.62
C LEU A 25 6.83 -17.03 -4.13
N LYS A 26 6.08 -18.02 -4.61
CA LYS A 26 5.66 -18.07 -6.02
C LYS A 26 4.90 -16.80 -6.40
N LEU A 27 3.93 -16.38 -5.57
CA LEU A 27 3.14 -15.17 -5.84
C LEU A 27 4.02 -13.91 -5.81
N GLY A 28 4.97 -13.80 -4.87
CA GLY A 28 5.92 -12.69 -4.79
C GLY A 28 6.84 -12.58 -6.01
N LEU A 29 7.07 -13.70 -6.71
CA LEU A 29 7.85 -13.75 -7.95
C LEU A 29 7.03 -13.55 -9.23
N THR A 30 5.69 -13.59 -9.16
CA THR A 30 4.83 -13.65 -10.36
C THR A 30 3.67 -12.65 -10.40
N CYS A 31 3.28 -12.08 -9.25
CA CYS A 31 2.20 -11.11 -9.18
C CYS A 31 2.69 -9.71 -9.59
N PHE A 32 2.32 -9.27 -10.79
CA PHE A 32 2.50 -7.89 -11.27
C PHE A 32 1.16 -7.12 -11.20
N GLY A 33 1.18 -5.80 -11.36
CA GLY A 33 -0.07 -5.02 -11.53
C GLY A 33 -0.61 -4.35 -10.27
N GLY A 34 0.16 -4.35 -9.18
CA GLY A 34 -0.20 -3.62 -7.97
C GLY A 34 -1.37 -4.23 -7.18
N PRO A 35 -1.92 -3.50 -6.19
CA PRO A 35 -2.79 -4.07 -5.17
C PRO A 35 -4.06 -4.75 -5.71
N ILE A 36 -4.71 -4.17 -6.72
CA ILE A 36 -5.94 -4.73 -7.31
C ILE A 36 -5.63 -6.04 -8.02
N ALA A 37 -4.53 -6.09 -8.78
CA ALA A 37 -4.10 -7.31 -9.45
C ALA A 37 -3.72 -8.38 -8.43
N HIS A 38 -2.98 -8.03 -7.37
CA HIS A 38 -2.62 -8.97 -6.29
C HIS A 38 -3.84 -9.60 -5.63
N ILE A 39 -4.88 -8.81 -5.36
CA ILE A 39 -6.17 -9.32 -4.86
C ILE A 39 -6.78 -10.29 -5.87
N GLY A 40 -6.78 -9.97 -7.17
CA GLY A 40 -7.19 -10.93 -8.21
C GLY A 40 -6.41 -12.24 -8.19
N TYR A 41 -5.07 -12.18 -8.16
CA TYR A 41 -4.21 -13.37 -8.06
C TYR A 41 -4.46 -14.19 -6.79
N PHE A 42 -4.68 -13.52 -5.66
CA PHE A 42 -4.96 -14.18 -4.39
C PHE A 42 -6.33 -14.86 -4.39
N ARG A 43 -7.34 -14.23 -5.01
CA ARG A 43 -8.64 -14.85 -5.23
C ARG A 43 -8.51 -16.13 -6.05
N ASP A 44 -7.83 -16.06 -7.19
CA ASP A 44 -7.66 -17.23 -8.06
C ASP A 44 -6.90 -18.36 -7.36
N GLU A 45 -5.83 -18.05 -6.63
CA GLU A 45 -5.04 -19.07 -5.95
C GLU A 45 -5.76 -19.64 -4.71
N PHE A 46 -6.33 -18.79 -3.84
CA PHE A 46 -6.83 -19.21 -2.54
C PHE A 46 -8.34 -19.50 -2.50
N VAL A 47 -9.15 -18.88 -3.36
CA VAL A 47 -10.59 -19.15 -3.47
C VAL A 47 -10.85 -20.23 -4.52
N VAL A 48 -10.38 -20.01 -5.75
CA VAL A 48 -10.74 -20.88 -6.88
C VAL A 48 -9.95 -22.19 -6.87
N ARG A 49 -8.61 -22.10 -6.87
CA ARG A 49 -7.74 -23.28 -7.02
C ARG A 49 -7.63 -24.09 -5.74
N ARG A 50 -7.33 -23.44 -4.62
CA ARG A 50 -7.07 -24.12 -3.34
C ARG A 50 -8.28 -24.26 -2.43
N LYS A 51 -9.30 -23.40 -2.60
CA LYS A 51 -10.50 -23.37 -1.77
C LYS A 51 -10.19 -23.28 -0.27
N TRP A 52 -9.20 -22.45 0.10
CA TRP A 52 -8.85 -22.17 1.49
C TRP A 52 -9.85 -21.23 2.16
N ILE A 53 -10.47 -20.36 1.37
CA ILE A 53 -11.46 -19.36 1.78
C ILE A 53 -12.53 -19.27 0.70
N ASP A 54 -13.79 -19.09 1.07
CA ASP A 54 -14.88 -18.90 0.12
C ASP A 54 -14.94 -17.45 -0.41
N GLU A 55 -15.76 -17.23 -1.43
CA GLU A 55 -15.90 -15.95 -2.12
C GLU A 55 -16.36 -14.81 -1.18
N HIS A 56 -17.29 -15.10 -0.25
CA HIS A 56 -17.84 -14.10 0.66
C HIS A 56 -16.81 -13.72 1.73
N ALA A 57 -16.20 -14.72 2.36
CA ALA A 57 -15.14 -14.50 3.34
C ALA A 57 -13.93 -13.78 2.72
N TYR A 58 -13.60 -14.08 1.47
CA TYR A 58 -12.55 -13.38 0.73
C TYR A 58 -12.91 -11.92 0.48
N ALA A 59 -14.12 -11.64 -0.01
CA ALA A 59 -14.60 -10.28 -0.23
C ALA A 59 -14.66 -9.48 1.08
N ASP A 60 -15.09 -10.09 2.17
CA ASP A 60 -15.11 -9.49 3.52
C ASP A 60 -13.71 -9.14 4.01
N LEU A 61 -12.75 -10.05 3.82
CA LEU A 61 -11.36 -9.82 4.18
C LEU A 61 -10.73 -8.70 3.34
N VAL A 62 -10.99 -8.68 2.03
CA VAL A 62 -10.55 -7.61 1.13
C VAL A 62 -11.16 -6.27 1.57
N GLY A 63 -12.45 -6.25 1.91
CA GLY A 63 -13.13 -5.05 2.41
C GLY A 63 -12.51 -4.50 3.69
N LEU A 64 -12.17 -5.37 4.65
CA LEU A 64 -11.43 -4.99 5.86
C LEU A 64 -10.08 -4.36 5.52
N CYS A 65 -9.26 -5.05 4.73
CA CYS A 65 -7.91 -4.61 4.42
C CYS A 65 -7.86 -3.36 3.52
N GLN A 66 -8.93 -3.06 2.78
CA GLN A 66 -9.05 -1.80 2.03
C GLN A 66 -9.51 -0.64 2.91
N PHE A 67 -10.26 -0.92 3.97
CA PHE A 67 -10.69 0.09 4.94
C PHE A 67 -9.57 0.50 5.89
N LEU A 68 -8.78 -0.47 6.37
CA LEU A 68 -7.68 -0.19 7.27
C LEU A 68 -6.54 0.53 6.55
N PRO A 69 -5.76 1.37 7.27
CA PRO A 69 -4.55 1.88 6.70
C PRO A 69 -3.49 0.77 6.55
N GLY A 70 -2.64 0.94 5.55
CA GLY A 70 -1.53 0.04 5.21
C GLY A 70 -1.68 -0.62 3.83
N PRO A 71 -0.77 -1.55 3.50
CA PRO A 71 -0.74 -2.22 2.21
C PRO A 71 -1.83 -3.31 2.12
N ALA A 72 -3.00 -2.94 1.60
CA ALA A 72 -4.19 -3.80 1.54
C ALA A 72 -3.91 -5.23 1.02
N SER A 73 -3.22 -5.39 -0.12
CA SER A 73 -2.91 -6.73 -0.65
C SER A 73 -2.03 -7.53 0.30
N SER A 74 -1.03 -6.91 0.92
CA SER A 74 -0.15 -7.60 1.87
C SER A 74 -0.88 -7.96 3.16
N GLN A 75 -1.82 -7.12 3.62
CA GLN A 75 -2.70 -7.44 4.74
C GLN A 75 -3.62 -8.63 4.43
N VAL A 76 -4.21 -8.69 3.22
CA VAL A 76 -5.00 -9.86 2.79
C VAL A 76 -4.15 -11.11 2.80
N GLY A 77 -2.94 -11.06 2.22
CA GLY A 77 -2.01 -12.19 2.21
C GLY A 77 -1.61 -12.64 3.63
N PHE A 78 -1.29 -11.68 4.51
CA PHE A 78 -0.98 -11.92 5.91
C PHE A 78 -2.15 -12.61 6.64
N SER A 79 -3.37 -12.13 6.45
CA SER A 79 -4.58 -12.73 7.03
C SER A 79 -4.87 -14.14 6.51
N ILE A 80 -4.67 -14.40 5.22
CA ILE A 80 -4.81 -15.76 4.66
C ILE A 80 -3.77 -16.70 5.29
N GLY A 81 -2.51 -16.24 5.43
CA GLY A 81 -1.47 -16.98 6.13
C GLY A 81 -1.83 -17.25 7.60
N LEU A 82 -2.37 -16.24 8.28
CA LEU A 82 -2.85 -16.32 9.66
C LEU A 82 -3.96 -17.36 9.83
N MET A 83 -4.96 -17.35 8.95
CA MET A 83 -6.06 -18.31 8.95
C MET A 83 -5.57 -19.74 8.64
N ARG A 84 -4.57 -19.89 7.77
CA ARG A 84 -4.06 -21.21 7.35
C ARG A 84 -3.17 -21.88 8.41
N ALA A 85 -2.22 -21.13 8.98
CA ALA A 85 -1.15 -21.69 9.82
C ALA A 85 -0.76 -20.78 11.01
N GLY A 86 -1.70 -19.97 11.50
CA GLY A 86 -1.49 -19.10 12.66
C GLY A 86 -0.48 -17.98 12.38
N TYR A 87 0.07 -17.37 13.43
CA TYR A 87 0.99 -16.23 13.31
C TYR A 87 2.23 -16.56 12.48
N LEU A 88 2.75 -17.79 12.55
CA LEU A 88 3.85 -18.23 11.71
C LEU A 88 3.45 -18.34 10.24
N GLY A 89 2.22 -18.75 9.94
CA GLY A 89 1.65 -18.68 8.60
C GLY A 89 1.56 -17.25 8.09
N ALA A 90 1.15 -16.30 8.94
CA ALA A 90 1.08 -14.88 8.59
C ALA A 90 2.46 -14.30 8.25
N LEU A 91 3.47 -14.60 9.07
CA LEU A 91 4.86 -14.22 8.81
C LEU A 91 5.43 -14.88 7.55
N ALA A 92 5.10 -16.16 7.32
CA ALA A 92 5.49 -16.88 6.11
C ALA A 92 4.89 -16.25 4.85
N ALA A 93 3.62 -15.86 4.89
CA ALA A 93 2.95 -15.17 3.79
C ALA A 93 3.61 -13.82 3.48
N TRP A 94 3.85 -13.01 4.52
CA TRP A 94 4.52 -11.72 4.36
C TRP A 94 5.94 -11.88 3.80
N THR A 95 6.71 -12.82 4.33
CA THR A 95 8.09 -13.11 3.92
C THR A 95 8.14 -13.51 2.45
N GLY A 96 7.35 -14.52 2.05
CA GLY A 96 7.34 -15.03 0.68
C GLY A 96 6.88 -13.99 -0.33
N PHE A 97 5.87 -13.20 0.02
CA PHE A 97 5.32 -12.20 -0.90
C PHE A 97 6.20 -10.95 -1.03
N THR A 98 6.89 -10.55 0.04
CA THR A 98 7.56 -9.24 0.14
C THR A 98 9.05 -9.33 -0.19
N LEU A 99 9.77 -10.32 0.34
CA LEU A 99 11.24 -10.34 0.26
C LEU A 99 11.81 -10.44 -1.16
N PRO A 100 11.23 -11.19 -2.12
CA PRO A 100 11.78 -11.24 -3.49
C PRO A 100 11.85 -9.86 -4.14
N SER A 101 10.76 -9.09 -3.98
CA SER A 101 10.65 -7.74 -4.50
C SER A 101 11.61 -6.77 -3.81
N ALA A 102 11.69 -6.85 -2.48
CA ALA A 102 12.62 -6.03 -1.70
C ALA A 102 14.08 -6.32 -2.08
N ALA A 103 14.44 -7.59 -2.27
CA ALA A 103 15.79 -7.97 -2.68
C ALA A 103 16.14 -7.39 -4.06
N ALA A 104 15.24 -7.49 -5.04
CA ALA A 104 15.45 -6.89 -6.36
C ALA A 104 15.62 -5.36 -6.29
N LEU A 105 14.87 -4.70 -5.42
CA LEU A 105 14.96 -3.25 -5.22
C LEU A 105 16.23 -2.80 -4.48
N VAL A 106 16.71 -3.58 -3.52
CA VAL A 106 18.01 -3.34 -2.89
C VAL A 106 19.15 -3.55 -3.90
N LEU A 107 19.06 -4.58 -4.74
CA LEU A 107 20.03 -4.78 -5.83
C LEU A 107 20.01 -3.62 -6.83
N PHE A 108 18.82 -3.13 -7.19
CA PHE A 108 18.68 -1.94 -8.03
C PHE A 108 19.29 -0.70 -7.37
N ALA A 109 19.09 -0.49 -6.07
CA ALA A 109 19.70 0.63 -5.34
C ALA A 109 21.23 0.65 -5.45
N TYR A 110 21.88 -0.51 -5.29
CA TYR A 110 23.33 -0.61 -5.45
C TYR A 110 23.81 -0.47 -6.91
N GLY A 111 22.97 -0.85 -7.88
CA GLY A 111 23.29 -0.75 -9.31
C GLY A 111 22.96 0.60 -9.95
N ALA A 112 22.04 1.38 -9.38
CA ALA A 112 21.51 2.61 -10.00
C ALA A 112 22.60 3.67 -10.23
N GLY A 113 23.61 3.75 -9.36
CA GLY A 113 24.75 4.67 -9.52
C GLY A 113 25.60 4.39 -10.75
N ALA A 114 25.52 3.19 -11.34
CA ALA A 114 26.22 2.85 -12.59
C ALA A 114 25.50 3.39 -13.85
N LEU A 115 24.23 3.81 -13.73
CA LEU A 115 23.42 4.34 -14.83
C LEU A 115 23.76 5.83 -15.07
N THR A 116 24.93 6.08 -15.63
CA THR A 116 25.40 7.43 -15.98
C THR A 116 25.27 7.73 -17.48
N GLY A 117 25.40 9.01 -17.84
CA GLY A 117 25.35 9.47 -19.22
C GLY A 117 23.93 9.57 -19.82
N PRO A 118 23.81 9.93 -21.12
CA PRO A 118 22.53 10.20 -21.76
C PRO A 118 21.55 9.02 -21.74
N VAL A 119 22.07 7.79 -21.89
CA VAL A 119 21.27 6.56 -21.82
C VAL A 119 20.73 6.33 -20.41
N GLY A 120 21.58 6.49 -19.38
CA GLY A 120 21.15 6.38 -17.99
C GLY A 120 20.07 7.40 -17.64
N ALA A 121 20.28 8.68 -18.00
CA ALA A 121 19.31 9.74 -17.78
C ALA A 121 17.96 9.48 -18.49
N GLY A 122 18.01 9.00 -19.75
CA GLY A 122 16.80 8.64 -20.50
C GLY A 122 16.05 7.45 -19.90
N LEU A 123 16.76 6.42 -19.42
CA LEU A 123 16.13 5.30 -18.71
C LEU A 123 15.42 5.77 -17.45
N LEU A 124 16.09 6.59 -16.63
CA LEU A 124 15.52 7.12 -15.39
C LEU A 124 14.30 7.99 -15.69
N HIS A 125 14.37 8.88 -16.67
CA HIS A 125 13.23 9.70 -17.08
C HIS A 125 12.05 8.86 -17.58
N GLY A 126 12.33 7.82 -18.38
CA GLY A 126 11.32 6.85 -18.82
C GLY A 126 10.64 6.10 -17.66
N LEU A 127 11.41 5.76 -16.63
CA LEU A 127 10.86 5.19 -15.39
C LEU A 127 9.96 6.19 -14.64
N LYS A 128 10.32 7.49 -14.61
CA LYS A 128 9.43 8.54 -14.07
C LYS A 128 8.14 8.64 -14.88
N LEU A 129 8.19 8.60 -16.20
CA LEU A 129 6.99 8.67 -17.05
C LEU A 129 6.07 7.45 -16.86
N THR A 130 6.64 6.29 -16.57
CA THR A 130 5.87 5.10 -16.17
C THR A 130 5.10 5.34 -14.87
N ALA A 131 5.71 6.05 -13.92
CA ALA A 131 5.06 6.43 -12.67
C ALA A 131 3.76 7.20 -12.92
N VAL A 132 3.80 8.19 -13.81
CA VAL A 132 2.65 9.02 -14.18
C VAL A 132 1.51 8.15 -14.71
N ALA A 133 1.81 7.27 -15.68
CA ALA A 133 0.82 6.38 -16.28
C ALA A 133 0.15 5.44 -15.25
N ILE A 134 0.95 4.85 -14.37
CA ILE A 134 0.46 3.89 -13.37
C ILE A 134 -0.34 4.59 -12.27
N VAL A 135 0.15 5.71 -11.74
CA VAL A 135 -0.59 6.48 -10.72
C VAL A 135 -1.90 6.97 -11.32
N ALA A 136 -1.90 7.48 -12.55
CA ALA A 136 -3.13 7.88 -13.24
C ALA A 136 -4.13 6.73 -13.39
N GLN A 137 -3.66 5.53 -13.79
CA GLN A 137 -4.51 4.34 -13.88
C GLN A 137 -5.09 3.96 -12.51
N ALA A 138 -4.28 4.04 -11.45
CA ALA A 138 -4.71 3.72 -10.09
C ALA A 138 -5.80 4.69 -9.61
N VAL A 139 -5.59 6.01 -9.76
CA VAL A 139 -6.60 7.03 -9.40
C VAL A 139 -7.88 6.84 -10.20
N TRP A 140 -7.77 6.60 -11.51
CA TRP A 140 -8.93 6.33 -12.38
C TRP A 140 -9.74 5.12 -11.91
N GLY A 141 -9.07 4.00 -11.62
CA GLY A 141 -9.72 2.78 -11.14
C GLY A 141 -10.40 2.97 -9.78
N MET A 142 -9.73 3.66 -8.85
CA MET A 142 -10.28 3.95 -7.53
C MET A 142 -11.44 4.93 -7.60
N ALA A 143 -11.37 5.98 -8.41
CA ALA A 143 -12.47 6.92 -8.59
C ALA A 143 -13.74 6.22 -9.08
N ARG A 144 -13.61 5.33 -10.07
CA ARG A 144 -14.76 4.57 -10.59
C ARG A 144 -15.39 3.63 -9.55
N ASN A 145 -14.58 3.03 -8.67
CA ASN A 145 -15.06 2.04 -7.71
C ASN A 145 -15.51 2.68 -6.36
N LEU A 146 -14.81 3.72 -5.91
CA LEU A 146 -14.98 4.32 -4.59
C LEU A 146 -15.78 5.62 -4.64
N CYS A 147 -15.79 6.34 -5.78
CA CYS A 147 -16.55 7.57 -5.99
C CYS A 147 -17.57 7.49 -7.15
N PRO A 148 -18.43 6.45 -7.23
CA PRO A 148 -19.38 6.29 -8.34
C PRO A 148 -20.59 7.23 -8.29
N ASP A 149 -20.81 7.98 -7.20
CA ASP A 149 -21.90 8.94 -7.05
C ASP A 149 -21.40 10.35 -6.74
N ARG A 150 -22.31 11.32 -6.87
CA ARG A 150 -22.03 12.75 -6.72
C ARG A 150 -21.57 13.09 -5.30
N GLU A 151 -22.10 12.41 -4.29
CA GLU A 151 -21.76 12.64 -2.89
C GLU A 151 -20.30 12.27 -2.64
N ARG A 152 -19.89 11.06 -3.03
CA ARG A 152 -18.50 10.59 -2.87
C ARG A 152 -17.54 11.33 -3.79
N ALA A 153 -17.93 11.65 -5.02
CA ALA A 153 -17.12 12.49 -5.90
C ALA A 153 -16.89 13.89 -5.31
N SER A 154 -17.90 14.50 -4.69
CA SER A 154 -17.76 15.81 -4.02
C SER A 154 -16.79 15.75 -2.85
N ILE A 155 -16.87 14.69 -2.02
CA ILE A 155 -15.91 14.47 -0.92
C ILE A 155 -14.49 14.35 -1.47
N ALA A 156 -14.28 13.61 -2.55
CA ALA A 156 -12.98 13.48 -3.19
C ALA A 156 -12.43 14.82 -3.69
N VAL A 157 -13.26 15.65 -4.35
CA VAL A 157 -12.84 16.97 -4.82
C VAL A 157 -12.44 17.88 -3.66
N VAL A 158 -13.25 17.93 -2.59
CA VAL A 158 -12.92 18.73 -1.39
C VAL A 158 -11.61 18.27 -0.77
N ALA A 159 -11.40 16.96 -0.63
CA ALA A 159 -10.15 16.41 -0.11
C ALA A 159 -8.95 16.77 -1.01
N ALA A 160 -9.10 16.70 -2.33
CA ALA A 160 -8.05 17.11 -3.27
C ALA A 160 -7.68 18.59 -3.11
N LEU A 161 -8.67 19.47 -3.02
CA LEU A 161 -8.45 20.91 -2.81
C LEU A 161 -7.72 21.18 -1.49
N ILE A 162 -8.10 20.51 -0.40
CA ILE A 162 -7.40 20.65 0.90
C ILE A 162 -5.90 20.36 0.76
N ILE A 163 -5.53 19.30 0.03
CA ILE A 163 -4.13 18.92 -0.18
C ILE A 163 -3.40 19.91 -1.10
N LEU A 164 -4.06 20.36 -2.18
CA LEU A 164 -3.45 21.31 -3.12
C LEU A 164 -3.13 22.67 -2.48
N PHE A 165 -3.89 23.08 -1.45
CA PHE A 165 -3.64 24.33 -0.72
C PHE A 165 -2.80 24.14 0.55
N SER A 166 -2.47 22.91 0.94
CA SER A 166 -1.69 22.63 2.15
C SER A 166 -0.92 21.33 2.03
N THR A 167 0.42 21.43 2.02
CA THR A 167 1.34 20.27 2.02
C THR A 167 1.53 19.63 3.39
N ALA A 168 1.00 20.22 4.46
CA ALA A 168 1.18 19.70 5.81
C ALA A 168 0.50 18.33 6.00
N SER A 169 1.16 17.37 6.64
CA SER A 169 0.59 16.04 6.91
C SER A 169 -0.72 16.07 7.70
N ILE A 170 -0.93 17.12 8.51
CA ILE A 170 -2.18 17.33 9.25
C ILE A 170 -3.37 17.62 8.33
N ALA A 171 -3.14 18.23 7.16
CA ALA A 171 -4.17 18.48 6.17
C ALA A 171 -4.68 17.17 5.55
N GLN A 172 -3.79 16.18 5.36
CA GLN A 172 -4.18 14.86 4.89
C GLN A 172 -5.03 14.09 5.90
N ILE A 173 -4.62 14.10 7.18
CA ILE A 173 -5.42 13.51 8.26
C ILE A 173 -6.77 14.22 8.35
N GLY A 174 -6.77 15.56 8.29
CA GLY A 174 -7.97 16.38 8.30
C GLY A 174 -8.92 16.05 7.14
N ALA A 175 -8.40 15.95 5.92
CA ALA A 175 -9.17 15.60 4.73
C ALA A 175 -9.85 14.23 4.87
N ILE A 176 -9.14 13.23 5.40
CA ILE A 176 -9.68 11.88 5.63
C ILE A 176 -10.75 11.89 6.72
N VAL A 177 -10.50 12.58 7.85
CA VAL A 177 -11.48 12.69 8.95
C VAL A 177 -12.74 13.42 8.48
N LEU A 178 -12.59 14.54 7.78
CA LEU A 178 -13.70 15.29 7.19
C LEU A 178 -14.47 14.44 6.18
N GLY A 179 -13.77 13.65 5.35
CA GLY A 179 -14.40 12.69 4.46
C GLY A 179 -15.23 11.64 5.19
N GLY A 180 -14.71 11.07 6.27
CA GLY A 180 -15.44 10.12 7.12
C GLY A 180 -16.69 10.73 7.77
N LEU A 181 -16.57 11.94 8.31
CA LEU A 181 -17.69 12.69 8.90
C LEU A 181 -18.75 13.05 7.84
N ALA A 182 -18.33 13.53 6.67
CA ALA A 182 -19.21 13.79 5.54
C ALA A 182 -19.90 12.49 5.08
N GLY A 183 -19.18 11.36 5.08
CA GLY A 183 -19.73 10.05 4.77
C GLY A 183 -20.85 9.62 5.72
N LEU A 184 -20.75 9.94 7.01
CA LEU A 184 -21.81 9.67 7.98
C LEU A 184 -23.14 10.37 7.66
N TRP A 185 -23.10 11.47 6.90
CA TRP A 185 -24.27 12.28 6.55
C TRP A 185 -24.72 12.02 5.11
N LEU A 186 -23.78 11.97 4.18
CA LEU A 186 -24.02 11.90 2.73
C LEU A 186 -24.05 10.46 2.17
N CYS A 187 -23.37 9.51 2.81
CA CYS A 187 -23.18 8.15 2.29
C CYS A 187 -23.99 7.08 3.05
N ARG A 188 -25.08 7.49 3.72
CA ARG A 188 -26.04 6.58 4.36
C ARG A 188 -26.85 5.86 3.29
N SER A 189 -26.46 4.64 2.97
CA SER A 189 -27.25 3.72 2.16
C SER A 189 -27.51 2.47 2.97
N GLU A 190 -28.76 1.99 2.95
CA GLU A 190 -29.16 0.67 3.44
C GLU A 190 -28.47 -0.42 2.60
N ALA A 191 -27.22 -0.72 2.92
CA ALA A 191 -26.58 -1.89 2.35
C ALA A 191 -27.02 -3.12 3.14
N ALA A 192 -27.36 -4.18 2.40
CA ALA A 192 -27.64 -5.50 2.94
C ALA A 192 -26.56 -5.89 3.96
N ALA A 193 -26.98 -6.38 5.12
CA ALA A 193 -26.07 -6.87 6.14
C ALA A 193 -25.13 -7.89 5.49
N PRO A 194 -23.80 -7.69 5.57
CA PRO A 194 -22.89 -8.55 4.86
C PRO A 194 -22.98 -9.97 5.44
N SER A 195 -23.28 -10.93 4.57
CA SER A 195 -23.53 -12.33 4.91
C SER A 195 -22.23 -13.12 4.82
N GLY A 196 -21.76 -13.64 5.96
CA GLY A 196 -20.54 -14.46 6.05
C GLY A 196 -19.90 -14.31 7.42
N HIS A 197 -19.43 -15.40 8.02
CA HIS A 197 -18.67 -15.36 9.26
C HIS A 197 -17.20 -15.67 8.93
N VAL A 198 -16.32 -14.66 9.05
CA VAL A 198 -14.88 -14.93 9.01
C VAL A 198 -14.46 -15.28 10.43
N GLU A 199 -14.31 -16.58 10.71
CA GLU A 199 -13.67 -17.03 11.94
C GLU A 199 -12.19 -16.67 11.87
N ILE A 200 -11.79 -15.62 12.58
CA ILE A 200 -10.41 -15.14 12.58
C ILE A 200 -9.74 -15.60 13.88
N PRO A 201 -8.58 -16.27 13.81
CA PRO A 201 -7.89 -16.81 14.98
C PRO A 201 -7.08 -15.72 15.73
N VAL A 202 -7.71 -14.60 16.08
CA VAL A 202 -7.11 -13.53 16.89
C VAL A 202 -8.00 -13.23 18.09
N SER A 203 -7.44 -13.31 19.29
CA SER A 203 -8.17 -13.00 20.51
C SER A 203 -8.37 -11.49 20.68
N ARG A 204 -9.44 -11.10 21.38
CA ARG A 204 -9.71 -9.67 21.68
C ARG A 204 -8.56 -9.01 22.44
N THR A 205 -7.89 -9.75 23.33
CA THR A 205 -6.74 -9.25 24.08
C THR A 205 -5.57 -8.90 23.16
N VAL A 206 -5.23 -9.78 22.21
CA VAL A 206 -4.19 -9.48 21.21
C VAL A 206 -4.59 -8.28 20.36
N GLY A 207 -5.86 -8.18 19.98
CA GLY A 207 -6.40 -7.03 19.27
C GLY A 207 -6.19 -5.71 20.04
N LEU A 208 -6.59 -5.65 21.31
CA LEU A 208 -6.40 -4.45 22.14
C LEU A 208 -4.92 -4.10 22.34
N ILE A 209 -4.06 -5.09 22.56
CA ILE A 209 -2.61 -4.87 22.72
C ILE A 209 -1.98 -4.31 21.44
N THR A 210 -2.27 -4.92 20.29
CA THR A 210 -1.73 -4.48 18.99
C THR A 210 -2.26 -3.11 18.56
N LEU A 211 -3.53 -2.82 18.85
CA LEU A 211 -4.12 -1.50 18.65
C LEU A 211 -3.49 -0.44 19.58
N GLY A 212 -3.26 -0.79 20.86
CA GLY A 212 -2.53 0.07 21.80
C GLY A 212 -1.11 0.36 21.33
N MET A 213 -0.37 -0.67 20.92
CA MET A 213 0.98 -0.53 20.37
C MET A 213 1.00 0.33 19.10
N PHE A 214 -0.03 0.25 18.25
CA PHE A 214 -0.15 1.10 17.08
C PHE A 214 -0.14 2.58 17.46
N PHE A 215 -1.01 3.01 18.38
CA PHE A 215 -1.09 4.41 18.80
C PHE A 215 0.14 4.85 19.60
N ILE A 216 0.68 3.97 20.47
CA ILE A 216 1.90 4.24 21.22
C ILE A 216 3.06 4.52 20.28
N LEU A 217 3.26 3.72 19.23
CA LEU A 217 4.33 3.96 18.26
C LEU A 217 4.05 5.20 17.40
N LEU A 218 2.80 5.42 16.97
CA LEU A 218 2.43 6.56 16.15
C LEU A 218 2.70 7.92 16.82
N VAL A 219 2.50 7.99 18.14
CA VAL A 219 2.73 9.22 18.94
C VAL A 219 4.12 9.21 19.59
N GLY A 220 4.59 8.05 20.03
CA GLY A 220 5.85 7.90 20.76
C GLY A 220 7.09 8.03 19.88
N LEU A 221 7.06 7.60 18.61
CA LEU A 221 8.21 7.70 17.72
C LEU A 221 8.64 9.15 17.43
N PRO A 222 7.74 10.12 17.12
CA PRO A 222 8.11 11.53 16.99
C PRO A 222 8.69 12.12 18.27
N ALA A 223 8.13 11.76 19.43
CA ALA A 223 8.63 12.23 20.72
C ALA A 223 10.04 11.67 20.98
N LEU A 224 10.25 10.38 20.73
CA LEU A 224 11.56 9.73 20.87
C LEU A 224 12.58 10.32 19.89
N ARG A 225 12.18 10.64 18.66
CA ARG A 225 13.00 11.35 17.68
C ARG A 225 13.46 12.71 18.23
N GLY A 226 12.54 13.49 18.80
CA GLY A 226 12.84 14.79 19.38
C GLY A 226 13.76 14.74 20.61
N LEU A 227 13.69 13.67 21.41
CA LEU A 227 14.52 13.49 22.60
C LEU A 227 15.91 12.93 22.29
N THR A 228 16.01 12.01 21.34
CA THR A 228 17.27 11.28 21.04
C THR A 228 18.10 11.93 19.95
N GLY A 229 17.48 12.67 19.03
CA GLY A 229 18.15 13.15 17.82
C GLY A 229 18.66 12.03 16.89
N SER A 230 18.26 10.78 17.13
CA SER A 230 18.77 9.62 16.39
C SER A 230 18.19 9.56 14.98
N SER A 231 19.06 9.58 13.97
CA SER A 231 18.68 9.42 12.56
C SER A 231 17.96 8.08 12.29
N GLY A 232 18.32 7.00 12.98
CA GLY A 232 17.64 5.71 12.85
C GLY A 232 16.20 5.73 13.40
N VAL A 233 15.96 6.44 14.50
CA VAL A 233 14.60 6.65 15.02
C VAL A 233 13.80 7.54 14.06
N ALA A 234 14.43 8.58 13.52
CA ALA A 234 13.79 9.46 12.54
C ALA A 234 13.39 8.71 11.26
N LEU A 235 14.27 7.83 10.77
CA LEU A 235 14.01 6.97 9.61
C LEU A 235 12.84 6.01 9.88
N PHE A 236 12.86 5.33 11.03
CA PHE A 236 11.78 4.41 11.41
C PHE A 236 10.45 5.14 11.61
N ASP A 237 10.42 6.31 12.26
CA ASP A 237 9.23 7.17 12.39
C ASP A 237 8.67 7.56 11.01
N ALA A 238 9.53 8.00 10.09
CA ALA A 238 9.13 8.37 8.73
C ALA A 238 8.43 7.20 8.00
N PHE A 239 9.01 6.00 8.05
CA PHE A 239 8.39 4.80 7.46
C PHE A 239 7.12 4.37 8.20
N TYR A 240 7.14 4.36 9.53
CA TYR A 240 5.99 3.98 10.35
C TYR A 240 4.80 4.91 10.11
N ARG A 241 5.02 6.23 10.11
CA ARG A 241 3.98 7.22 9.84
C ARG A 241 3.46 7.11 8.41
N SER A 242 4.36 6.94 7.44
CA SER A 242 3.96 6.74 6.05
C SER A 242 3.08 5.49 5.91
N GLY A 243 3.47 4.36 6.51
CA GLY A 243 2.67 3.13 6.49
C GLY A 243 1.34 3.24 7.23
N ALA A 244 1.30 4.00 8.33
CA ALA A 244 0.10 4.20 9.16
C ALA A 244 -0.95 5.13 8.52
N LEU A 245 -0.55 5.98 7.57
CA LEU A 245 -1.41 6.99 6.95
C LEU A 245 -1.82 6.66 5.51
N VAL A 246 -1.43 5.49 5.00
CA VAL A 246 -1.84 5.03 3.67
C VAL A 246 -3.18 4.35 3.73
N PHE A 247 -4.13 4.82 2.94
CA PHE A 247 -5.42 4.14 2.73
C PHE A 247 -5.58 3.78 1.25
N GLY A 248 -6.32 2.73 0.92
CA GLY A 248 -6.77 2.51 -0.47
C GLY A 248 -5.72 1.94 -1.45
N GLY A 249 -4.54 1.50 -0.98
CA GLY A 249 -3.61 0.68 -1.77
C GLY A 249 -2.18 1.22 -1.90
N GLY A 250 -1.35 0.44 -2.58
CA GLY A 250 0.10 0.61 -2.72
C GLY A 250 0.55 1.99 -3.20
N HIS A 251 -0.17 2.63 -4.13
CA HIS A 251 0.30 3.88 -4.76
C HIS A 251 0.08 5.13 -3.91
N VAL A 252 -0.80 5.06 -2.90
CA VAL A 252 -1.14 6.18 -2.00
C VAL A 252 -0.02 6.49 -1.01
N VAL A 253 0.94 5.58 -0.87
CA VAL A 253 2.13 5.77 -0.03
C VAL A 253 3.13 6.74 -0.62
N LEU A 254 3.07 6.97 -1.94
CA LEU A 254 4.10 7.72 -2.64
C LEU A 254 4.23 9.17 -2.16
N PRO A 255 3.14 9.94 -2.01
CA PRO A 255 3.25 11.34 -1.62
C PRO A 255 3.74 11.47 -0.18
N LEU A 256 3.28 10.55 0.69
CA LEU A 256 3.71 10.46 2.08
C LEU A 256 5.21 10.14 2.19
N LEU A 257 5.71 9.18 1.41
CA LEU A 257 7.13 8.85 1.38
C LEU A 257 7.95 9.98 0.75
N ARG A 258 7.45 10.68 -0.28
CA ARG A 258 8.19 11.80 -0.84
C ARG A 258 8.30 12.93 0.18
N GLU A 259 7.21 13.27 0.85
CA GLU A 259 7.22 14.29 1.91
C GLU A 259 8.14 13.88 3.07
N ALA A 260 8.15 12.61 3.45
CA ALA A 260 8.96 12.15 4.58
C ALA A 260 10.45 12.00 4.27
N PHE A 261 10.85 11.85 3.01
CA PHE A 261 12.24 11.55 2.63
C PHE A 261 12.89 12.59 1.72
N VAL A 262 12.12 13.22 0.83
CA VAL A 262 12.65 14.20 -0.13
C VAL A 262 12.57 15.61 0.42
N ALA A 263 11.47 16.00 1.06
CA ALA A 263 11.34 17.34 1.64
C ALA A 263 12.40 17.66 2.71
N PRO A 264 12.82 16.71 3.58
CA PRO A 264 13.93 16.91 4.52
C PRO A 264 15.33 16.85 3.87
N GLY A 265 15.42 16.55 2.58
CA GLY A 265 16.69 16.41 1.85
C GLY A 265 17.43 15.10 2.09
N TRP A 266 16.78 14.05 2.61
CA TRP A 266 17.42 12.74 2.82
C TRP A 266 17.61 11.97 1.50
N LEU A 267 16.82 12.31 0.49
CA LEU A 267 16.87 11.75 -0.85
C LEU A 267 16.52 12.83 -1.88
N SER A 268 17.10 12.75 -3.10
CA SER A 268 16.69 13.63 -4.20
C SER A 268 15.38 13.15 -4.85
N ASP A 269 14.63 14.07 -5.46
CA ASP A 269 13.45 13.76 -6.29
C ASP A 269 13.79 12.75 -7.40
N ASP A 270 14.97 12.89 -8.01
CA ASP A 270 15.44 12.02 -9.08
C ASP A 270 15.63 10.57 -8.61
N ALA A 271 16.31 10.36 -7.48
CA ALA A 271 16.52 9.04 -6.91
C ALA A 271 15.18 8.42 -6.45
N PHE A 272 14.31 9.25 -5.86
CA PHE A 272 12.99 8.81 -5.43
C PHE A 272 12.15 8.28 -6.60
N LEU A 273 12.02 9.07 -7.68
CA LEU A 273 11.20 8.70 -8.84
C LEU A 273 11.82 7.55 -9.65
N ALA A 274 13.15 7.46 -9.72
CA ALA A 274 13.86 6.34 -10.32
C ALA A 274 13.57 5.02 -9.59
N GLY A 275 13.71 5.01 -8.26
CA GLY A 275 13.38 3.85 -7.45
C GLY A 275 11.89 3.49 -7.51
N TYR A 276 11.02 4.49 -7.60
CA TYR A 276 9.59 4.25 -7.78
C TYR A 276 9.30 3.54 -9.11
N GLY A 277 9.87 4.03 -10.22
CA GLY A 277 9.70 3.36 -11.50
C GLY A 277 10.30 1.95 -11.50
N ALA A 278 11.45 1.74 -10.86
CA ALA A 278 12.01 0.41 -10.66
C ALA A 278 11.07 -0.50 -9.87
N ALA A 279 10.42 0.00 -8.82
CA ALA A 279 9.46 -0.77 -8.03
C ALA A 279 8.25 -1.24 -8.84
N GLN A 280 7.92 -0.57 -9.95
CA GLN A 280 6.85 -1.01 -10.86
C GLN A 280 7.28 -2.12 -11.82
N ALA A 281 8.59 -2.31 -12.00
CA ALA A 281 9.16 -3.35 -12.85
C ALA A 281 9.30 -4.70 -12.14
N VAL A 282 9.10 -4.73 -10.82
CA VAL A 282 9.34 -5.91 -9.98
C VAL A 282 8.00 -6.49 -9.52
N PRO A 283 7.82 -7.82 -9.52
CA PRO A 283 6.63 -8.45 -8.96
C PRO A 283 6.54 -8.22 -7.44
N GLY A 284 5.34 -8.29 -6.89
CA GLY A 284 5.09 -8.19 -5.45
C GLY A 284 4.64 -6.80 -4.98
N PRO A 285 4.60 -6.57 -3.66
CA PRO A 285 3.94 -5.40 -3.09
C PRO A 285 4.77 -4.13 -3.28
N LEU A 286 4.17 -3.06 -3.82
CA LEU A 286 4.82 -1.76 -4.04
C LEU A 286 5.48 -1.15 -2.79
N PHE A 287 5.02 -1.52 -1.59
CA PHE A 287 5.61 -1.10 -0.32
C PHE A 287 7.05 -1.59 -0.11
N THR A 288 7.52 -2.56 -0.90
CA THR A 288 8.95 -2.95 -0.94
C THR A 288 9.85 -1.83 -1.42
N PHE A 289 9.28 -0.77 -2.02
CA PHE A 289 9.96 0.51 -2.25
C PHE A 289 10.61 1.08 -0.99
N ALA A 290 10.07 0.79 0.20
CA ALA A 290 10.71 1.18 1.46
C ALA A 290 12.11 0.54 1.65
N ALA A 291 12.34 -0.66 1.11
CA ALA A 291 13.66 -1.29 1.12
C ALA A 291 14.64 -0.50 0.24
N TYR A 292 14.21 -0.08 -0.95
CA TYR A 292 15.00 0.81 -1.80
C TYR A 292 15.32 2.12 -1.08
N LEU A 293 14.28 2.83 -0.59
CA LEU A 293 14.45 4.11 0.11
C LEU A 293 15.43 3.98 1.27
N GLY A 294 15.25 2.98 2.14
CA GLY A 294 16.15 2.73 3.24
C GLY A 294 17.58 2.36 2.81
N THR A 295 17.76 1.83 1.59
CA THR A 295 19.10 1.58 1.05
C THR A 295 19.79 2.87 0.61
N VAL A 296 19.05 3.79 -0.04
CA VAL A 296 19.62 4.97 -0.71
C VAL A 296 19.55 6.28 0.09
N VAL A 297 18.89 6.29 1.25
CA VAL A 297 18.88 7.47 2.14
C VAL A 297 20.29 7.90 2.50
N THR A 298 20.48 9.22 2.58
CA THR A 298 21.74 9.84 3.00
C THR A 298 22.06 9.63 4.50
N PRO A 299 21.12 9.81 5.44
CA PRO A 299 21.41 9.60 6.87
C PRO A 299 21.58 8.11 7.23
N ASP A 300 22.47 7.85 8.19
CA ASP A 300 22.61 6.53 8.81
C ASP A 300 21.41 6.16 9.71
N PRO A 301 21.01 4.89 9.76
CA PRO A 301 21.53 3.75 8.99
C PRO A 301 20.97 3.71 7.56
N HIS A 302 21.85 3.49 6.59
CA HIS A 302 21.50 3.27 5.18
C HIS A 302 21.90 1.86 4.71
N GLY A 303 21.85 1.57 3.41
CA GLY A 303 22.20 0.25 2.87
C GLY A 303 21.23 -0.85 3.31
N LEU A 304 21.74 -2.06 3.54
CA LEU A 304 20.92 -3.19 3.98
C LEU A 304 20.25 -2.95 5.35
N ALA A 305 20.92 -2.25 6.26
CA ALA A 305 20.36 -1.92 7.58
C ALA A 305 19.15 -0.98 7.44
N GLY A 306 19.30 0.07 6.63
CA GLY A 306 18.19 0.97 6.32
C GLY A 306 17.07 0.27 5.54
N ALA A 307 17.39 -0.68 4.64
CA ALA A 307 16.39 -1.48 3.94
C ALA A 307 15.52 -2.32 4.89
N VAL A 308 16.15 -2.99 5.87
CA VAL A 308 15.44 -3.77 6.90
C VAL A 308 14.57 -2.86 7.77
N LEU A 309 15.10 -1.71 8.19
CA LEU A 309 14.35 -0.71 8.94
C LEU A 309 13.17 -0.16 8.14
N GLY A 310 13.35 0.06 6.84
CA GLY A 310 12.29 0.52 5.95
C GLY A 310 11.16 -0.48 5.81
N LEU A 311 11.50 -1.75 5.57
CA LEU A 311 10.51 -2.83 5.51
C LEU A 311 9.77 -3.00 6.83
N ALA A 312 10.49 -3.03 7.95
CA ALA A 312 9.87 -3.15 9.26
C ALA A 312 8.97 -1.93 9.54
N GLY A 313 9.47 -0.72 9.35
CA GLY A 313 8.76 0.52 9.60
C GLY A 313 7.49 0.66 8.76
N ILE A 314 7.54 0.39 7.45
CA ILE A 314 6.39 0.62 6.56
C ILE A 314 5.27 -0.41 6.77
N PHE A 315 5.60 -1.67 7.07
CA PHE A 315 4.61 -2.75 7.18
C PHE A 315 4.06 -2.94 8.60
N LEU A 316 4.85 -2.68 9.63
CA LEU A 316 4.45 -2.83 11.03
C LEU A 316 3.14 -2.13 11.40
N PRO A 317 2.90 -0.84 11.08
CA PRO A 317 1.64 -0.17 11.44
C PRO A 317 0.43 -0.86 10.84
N GLY A 318 0.54 -1.28 9.57
CA GLY A 318 -0.52 -2.00 8.87
C GLY A 318 -0.80 -3.37 9.47
N ILE A 319 0.23 -4.09 9.95
CA ILE A 319 0.06 -5.38 10.64
C ILE A 319 -0.57 -5.18 12.02
N LEU A 320 -0.12 -4.18 12.78
CA LEU A 320 -0.64 -3.87 14.11
C LEU A 320 -2.13 -3.49 14.05
N ILE A 321 -2.52 -2.61 13.14
CA ILE A 321 -3.92 -2.20 13.03
C ILE A 321 -4.80 -3.31 12.47
N LEU A 322 -4.28 -4.16 11.58
CA LEU A 322 -4.97 -5.35 11.10
C LEU A 322 -5.27 -6.30 12.27
N LEU A 323 -4.25 -6.73 13.00
CA LEU A 323 -4.43 -7.58 14.19
C LEU A 323 -5.34 -6.92 15.24
N GLY A 324 -5.25 -5.60 15.36
CA GLY A 324 -6.09 -4.78 16.23
C GLY A 324 -7.57 -4.80 15.85
N ALA A 325 -7.88 -4.72 14.56
CA ALA A 325 -9.24 -4.61 14.04
C ALA A 325 -9.92 -5.96 13.83
N LEU A 326 -9.17 -7.01 13.48
CA LEU A 326 -9.70 -8.34 13.14
C LEU A 326 -10.74 -8.88 14.15
N PRO A 327 -10.52 -8.84 15.49
CA PRO A 327 -11.49 -9.35 16.47
C PRO A 327 -12.79 -8.55 16.58
N PHE A 328 -12.81 -7.31 16.08
CA PHE A 328 -13.95 -6.39 16.20
C PHE A 328 -14.66 -6.15 14.87
N TRP A 329 -14.07 -6.59 13.75
CA TRP A 329 -14.53 -6.29 12.40
C TRP A 329 -15.98 -6.70 12.14
N ASP A 330 -16.35 -7.93 12.53
CA ASP A 330 -17.70 -8.45 12.27
C ASP A 330 -18.79 -7.61 12.97
N SER A 331 -18.52 -7.12 14.17
CA SER A 331 -19.46 -6.26 14.91
C SER A 331 -19.47 -4.83 14.36
N PHE A 332 -18.32 -4.33 13.88
CA PHE A 332 -18.19 -2.99 13.33
C PHE A 332 -18.91 -2.85 11.99
N ARG A 333 -18.67 -3.78 11.05
CA ARG A 333 -19.21 -3.72 9.68
C ARG A 333 -20.73 -3.85 9.61
N LYS A 334 -21.38 -4.45 10.61
CA LYS A 334 -22.85 -4.57 10.70
C LYS A 334 -23.55 -3.24 11.00
N ARG A 335 -22.81 -2.22 11.45
CA ARG A 335 -23.35 -0.90 11.75
C ARG A 335 -23.44 -0.06 10.48
N ALA A 336 -24.64 0.39 10.12
CA ALA A 336 -24.85 1.25 8.94
C ALA A 336 -24.00 2.53 8.97
N GLY A 337 -23.82 3.14 10.15
CA GLY A 337 -22.95 4.30 10.33
C GLY A 337 -21.48 4.00 10.04
N ALA A 338 -20.98 2.82 10.43
CA ALA A 338 -19.61 2.43 10.10
C ALA A 338 -19.43 2.35 8.58
N GLN A 339 -20.34 1.66 7.87
CA GLN A 339 -20.31 1.57 6.40
C GLN A 339 -20.33 2.94 5.72
N ALA A 340 -21.18 3.86 6.20
CA ALA A 340 -21.27 5.22 5.69
C ALA A 340 -19.96 6.00 5.88
N MET A 341 -19.34 5.89 7.07
CA MET A 341 -18.04 6.50 7.36
C MET A 341 -16.94 5.94 6.46
N MET A 342 -16.87 4.62 6.26
CA MET A 342 -15.87 3.97 5.40
C MET A 342 -15.95 4.47 3.96
N ARG A 343 -17.17 4.63 3.42
CA ARG A 343 -17.38 5.19 2.08
C ARG A 343 -16.85 6.62 1.96
N GLY A 344 -17.09 7.46 2.98
CA GLY A 344 -16.58 8.82 3.03
C GLY A 344 -15.06 8.90 3.12
N VAL A 345 -14.44 8.07 3.97
CA VAL A 345 -12.98 7.92 4.07
C VAL A 345 -12.38 7.51 2.72
N ASN A 346 -12.92 6.45 2.11
CA ASN A 346 -12.45 5.96 0.81
C ASN A 346 -12.54 7.04 -0.28
N ALA A 347 -13.61 7.84 -0.27
CA ALA A 347 -13.78 8.94 -1.21
C ALA A 347 -12.73 10.05 -1.02
N ALA A 348 -12.47 10.47 0.23
CA ALA A 348 -11.44 11.46 0.52
C ALA A 348 -10.04 10.99 0.09
N VAL A 349 -9.75 9.70 0.26
CA VAL A 349 -8.48 9.09 -0.16
C VAL A 349 -8.28 9.17 -1.67
N VAL A 350 -9.33 8.95 -2.47
CA VAL A 350 -9.29 9.19 -3.93
C VAL A 350 -8.91 10.65 -4.23
N GLY A 351 -9.45 11.60 -3.47
CA GLY A 351 -9.13 13.01 -3.59
C GLY A 351 -7.65 13.34 -3.31
N VAL A 352 -7.14 12.87 -2.17
CA VAL A 352 -5.73 13.01 -1.77
C VAL A 352 -4.81 12.45 -2.85
N LEU A 353 -5.15 11.29 -3.40
CA LEU A 353 -4.42 10.68 -4.51
C LEU A 353 -4.48 11.49 -5.79
N GLY A 354 -5.65 12.03 -6.14
CA GLY A 354 -5.82 12.88 -7.31
C GLY A 354 -4.97 14.15 -7.21
N ALA A 355 -4.90 14.76 -6.02
CA ALA A 355 -4.01 15.89 -5.76
C ALA A 355 -2.53 15.48 -5.96
N ALA A 356 -2.12 14.33 -5.43
CA ALA A 356 -0.76 13.84 -5.59
C ALA A 356 -0.36 13.46 -7.02
N LEU A 357 -1.32 12.97 -7.81
CA LEU A 357 -1.14 12.72 -9.23
C LEU A 357 -0.82 14.02 -9.98
N TYR A 358 -1.52 15.10 -9.63
CA TYR A 358 -1.24 16.42 -10.18
C TYR A 358 0.11 16.96 -9.67
N ASP A 359 0.26 17.11 -8.35
CA ASP A 359 1.48 17.61 -7.73
C ASP A 359 1.92 16.65 -6.61
N PRO A 360 3.11 16.02 -6.69
CA PRO A 360 4.21 16.32 -7.60
C PRO A 360 4.29 15.43 -8.84
N VAL A 361 3.55 14.32 -8.94
CA VAL A 361 3.84 13.26 -9.93
C VAL A 361 3.83 13.79 -11.36
N TRP A 362 2.82 14.58 -11.72
CA TRP A 362 2.72 15.18 -13.05
C TRP A 362 3.66 16.38 -13.19
N THR A 363 3.59 17.33 -12.27
CA THR A 363 4.33 18.62 -12.34
C THR A 363 5.85 18.46 -12.36
N THR A 364 6.41 17.41 -11.73
CA THR A 364 7.86 17.15 -11.70
C THR A 364 8.36 16.19 -12.78
N THR A 365 7.46 15.63 -13.60
CA THR A 365 7.82 14.61 -14.59
C THR A 365 7.47 15.00 -16.02
N VAL A 366 6.30 15.61 -16.24
CA VAL A 366 5.79 15.92 -17.59
C VAL A 366 6.13 17.37 -17.92
N HIS A 367 7.25 17.58 -18.61
CA HIS A 367 7.76 18.93 -18.92
C HIS A 367 7.59 19.31 -20.39
N ALA A 368 7.43 18.34 -21.28
CA ALA A 368 7.29 18.56 -22.71
C ALA A 368 6.15 17.71 -23.34
N PRO A 369 5.65 18.07 -24.54
CA PRO A 369 4.63 17.28 -25.24
C PRO A 369 5.03 15.81 -25.49
N ARG A 370 6.33 15.53 -25.65
CA ARG A 370 6.86 14.16 -25.77
C ARG A 370 6.68 13.34 -24.50
N ASP A 371 6.90 13.95 -23.34
CA ASP A 371 6.71 13.32 -22.03
C ASP A 371 5.24 12.94 -21.85
N PHE A 372 4.35 13.89 -22.20
CA PHE A 372 2.91 13.66 -22.20
C PHE A 372 2.53 12.49 -23.12
N GLY A 373 3.09 12.44 -24.33
CA GLY A 373 2.84 11.37 -25.29
C GLY A 373 3.23 9.98 -24.75
N ILE A 374 4.39 9.86 -24.11
CA ILE A 374 4.86 8.61 -23.49
C ILE A 374 3.94 8.21 -22.33
N ALA A 375 3.63 9.15 -21.42
CA ALA A 375 2.76 8.89 -20.28
C ALA A 375 1.33 8.49 -20.72
N LEU A 376 0.79 9.16 -21.73
CA LEU A 376 -0.53 8.86 -22.29
C LEU A 376 -0.56 7.48 -22.97
N ALA A 377 0.45 7.16 -23.79
CA ALA A 377 0.56 5.84 -24.40
C ALA A 377 0.67 4.74 -23.33
N GLY A 378 1.48 4.97 -22.29
CA GLY A 378 1.58 4.08 -21.14
C GLY A 378 0.24 3.88 -20.42
N PHE A 379 -0.52 4.95 -20.19
CA PHE A 379 -1.83 4.88 -19.57
C PHE A 379 -2.83 4.07 -20.42
N VAL A 380 -2.85 4.31 -21.75
CA VAL A 380 -3.72 3.56 -22.67
C VAL A 380 -3.34 2.08 -22.72
N LEU A 381 -2.04 1.75 -22.71
CA LEU A 381 -1.56 0.38 -22.63
C LEU A 381 -2.08 -0.31 -21.35
N LEU A 382 -2.04 0.37 -20.20
CA LEU A 382 -2.55 -0.19 -18.95
C LEU A 382 -4.08 -0.33 -18.94
N VAL A 383 -4.82 0.69 -19.36
CA VAL A 383 -6.28 0.77 -19.17
C VAL A 383 -7.05 0.08 -20.28
N ALA A 384 -6.73 0.36 -21.54
CA ALA A 384 -7.47 -0.14 -22.68
C ALA A 384 -6.93 -1.49 -23.17
N TRP A 385 -5.60 -1.63 -23.24
CA TRP A 385 -4.95 -2.85 -23.74
C TRP A 385 -4.70 -3.88 -22.63
N ARG A 386 -4.85 -3.47 -21.36
CA ARG A 386 -4.58 -4.31 -20.19
C ARG A 386 -3.19 -4.95 -20.24
N ALA A 387 -2.23 -4.21 -20.81
CA ALA A 387 -0.85 -4.65 -20.92
C ALA A 387 -0.24 -4.82 -19.52
N PRO A 388 0.61 -5.84 -19.30
CA PRO A 388 1.37 -5.96 -18.07
C PRO A 388 2.18 -4.68 -17.77
N PRO A 389 2.27 -4.22 -16.50
CA PRO A 389 3.05 -3.03 -16.16
C PRO A 389 4.50 -3.09 -16.62
N LEU A 390 5.10 -4.28 -16.64
CA LEU A 390 6.46 -4.49 -17.12
C LEU A 390 6.64 -4.04 -18.59
N LEU A 391 5.64 -4.26 -19.45
CA LEU A 391 5.69 -3.78 -20.84
C LEU A 391 5.65 -2.24 -20.88
N VAL A 392 4.90 -1.61 -19.99
CA VAL A 392 4.80 -0.15 -19.91
C VAL A 392 6.08 0.46 -19.36
N VAL A 393 6.72 -0.19 -18.38
CA VAL A 393 8.07 0.16 -17.89
C VAL A 393 9.08 0.07 -19.05
N ALA A 394 9.12 -1.06 -19.76
CA ALA A 394 10.05 -1.26 -20.87
C ALA A 394 9.82 -0.25 -22.00
N PHE A 395 8.56 -0.03 -22.38
CA PHE A 395 8.18 0.98 -23.38
C PHE A 395 8.67 2.37 -22.98
N SER A 396 8.36 2.81 -21.76
CA SER A 396 8.70 4.16 -21.33
C SER A 396 10.20 4.34 -21.14
N ALA A 397 10.91 3.30 -20.66
CA ALA A 397 12.37 3.31 -20.55
C ALA A 397 13.05 3.45 -21.92
N VAL A 398 12.61 2.68 -22.93
CA VAL A 398 13.12 2.79 -24.30
C VAL A 398 12.78 4.14 -24.92
N ALA A 399 11.54 4.61 -24.74
CA ALA A 399 11.12 5.91 -25.25
C ALA A 399 11.89 7.06 -24.60
N GLY A 400 12.13 6.99 -23.29
CA GLY A 400 12.93 7.96 -22.54
C GLY A 400 14.37 8.04 -23.05
N VAL A 401 15.01 6.89 -23.29
CA VAL A 401 16.34 6.85 -23.93
C VAL A 401 16.31 7.49 -25.31
N ALA A 402 15.36 7.11 -26.15
CA ALA A 402 15.25 7.65 -27.50
C ALA A 402 15.08 9.18 -27.49
N THR A 403 14.28 9.73 -26.58
CA THR A 403 14.06 11.18 -26.47
C THR A 403 15.24 11.96 -25.92
N THR A 404 16.16 11.32 -25.19
CA THR A 404 17.38 11.98 -24.67
C THR A 404 18.52 11.97 -25.68
N LEU A 405 18.46 11.09 -26.68
CA LEU A 405 19.46 10.94 -27.74
C LEU A 405 19.17 11.77 -28.99
N ILE A 406 17.97 12.35 -29.10
CA ILE A 406 17.52 13.27 -30.16
C ILE A 406 17.48 14.67 -29.58
#